data_AF-A0A970MNB1-F1
#
_entry.id   AF-A0A970MNB1-F1
#
_cell.length_a   1.000
_cell.length_b   1.000
_cell.length_c   1.000
_cell.angle_alpha   90.00
_cell.angle_beta   90.00
_cell.angle_gamma   90.00
#
_symmetry.space_group_name_H-M   'P 1'
#
loop_
_entity.id
_entity.type
_entity.pdbx_description
1 polymer ?
#
loop_
_entity_poly.entity_id
_entity_poly.type
_entity_poly.pdbx_seq_one_letter_code
_entity_poly.pdbx_strand_id
1 'polypeptide(L)'
;MGTTYYHALTFRDDICIGCSHCMMVCPTEAIRVKDGKAQMMDDHCIDCGACYKVCPVGAIVVEQDDFSCIEKFEHKVALVPALFTGQFPNNITRDEILQSIYDIGFDDVYEIEYSVDFLSEQYLEYFKDEDHEKPFISTFCPAVIRLIQVKFPTLIHNLMRIKAPLDFTAMYAKKSLIDKGLDADSIGVFYISPCAAKFVAIKSPIGEEKSVIDGVLNMNFVFNKSFKAIKSGVSKDRDDFHKALSKNAINWSLTGGETNNFPNVRSLAIDGINNVVEFLELLEDDEIEGVEFLEMRACDEGCAGGILCPGNRFLTVEKLKNRADFCQKKIENTGKTPAKKLRSYDDYLIQNAGVGKINARSIVKLADEVAEAMSKMKRMFEINGALPQVDCGICGAPSCQSFAEDIVRNKADIVQCIFVQKILEQNEKIDSKKSVEVMKSIWGDKKLDKNSLREELKDII
;
A
#
# COMPACT_ATOMS: atom_id res chain seq x y z
N MET A 1 -22.70 -1.23 -14.97
CA MET A 1 -21.92 0.03 -14.89
C MET A 1 -20.85 -0.18 -13.84
N GLY A 2 -19.59 -0.35 -14.26
CA GLY A 2 -18.50 -0.66 -13.35
C GLY A 2 -18.22 0.53 -12.44
N THR A 3 -18.27 0.31 -11.13
CA THR A 3 -17.79 1.28 -10.14
C THR A 3 -16.30 1.49 -10.38
N THR A 4 -15.93 2.63 -10.95
CA THR A 4 -14.54 3.02 -11.17
C THR A 4 -13.91 3.21 -9.79
N TYR A 5 -13.07 2.26 -9.39
CA TYR A 5 -12.36 2.31 -8.12
C TYR A 5 -11.22 3.33 -8.23
N TYR A 6 -11.08 4.21 -7.25
CA TYR A 6 -9.99 5.19 -7.26
C TYR A 6 -8.65 4.46 -7.04
N HIS A 7 -7.69 4.70 -7.91
CA HIS A 7 -6.31 4.24 -7.74
C HIS A 7 -5.39 5.44 -7.56
N ALA A 8 -4.38 5.28 -6.71
CA ALA A 8 -3.35 6.31 -6.54
C ALA A 8 -2.21 6.10 -7.54
N LEU A 9 -2.00 4.89 -8.05
CA LEU A 9 -0.97 4.60 -9.04
C LEU A 9 -1.48 4.83 -10.46
N THR A 10 -0.78 5.64 -11.24
CA THR A 10 -1.06 5.89 -12.66
C THR A 10 0.16 5.63 -13.53
N PHE A 11 -0.07 5.29 -14.80
CA PHE A 11 0.96 4.87 -15.75
C PHE A 11 1.10 5.91 -16.86
N ARG A 12 2.32 6.42 -17.04
CA ARG A 12 2.71 7.42 -18.03
C ARG A 12 3.10 6.74 -19.33
N ASP A 13 2.15 6.66 -20.27
CA ASP A 13 2.38 6.03 -21.57
C ASP A 13 3.47 6.72 -22.39
N ASP A 14 3.67 8.03 -22.23
CA ASP A 14 4.74 8.80 -22.87
C ASP A 14 6.14 8.36 -22.44
N ILE A 15 6.30 7.87 -21.20
CA ILE A 15 7.57 7.42 -20.63
C ILE A 15 7.73 5.90 -20.70
N CYS A 16 6.64 5.15 -20.56
CA CYS A 16 6.68 3.70 -20.44
C CYS A 16 7.36 3.04 -21.66
N ILE A 17 8.34 2.18 -21.40
CA ILE A 17 9.07 1.42 -22.43
C ILE A 17 8.62 -0.04 -22.55
N GLY A 18 7.56 -0.43 -21.84
CA GLY A 18 6.99 -1.78 -21.87
C GLY A 18 7.98 -2.89 -21.54
N CYS A 19 8.88 -2.71 -20.57
CA CYS A 19 9.95 -3.66 -20.22
C CYS A 19 9.51 -4.79 -19.27
N SER A 20 8.21 -4.96 -19.04
CA SER A 20 7.57 -5.99 -18.18
C SER A 20 8.01 -6.11 -16.72
N HIS A 21 9.01 -5.38 -16.22
CA HIS A 21 9.42 -5.47 -14.80
C HIS A 21 8.24 -5.29 -13.83
N CYS A 22 7.40 -4.29 -14.08
CA CYS A 22 6.21 -4.02 -13.27
C CYS A 22 5.18 -5.16 -13.31
N MET A 23 5.03 -5.81 -14.48
CA MET A 23 4.15 -6.97 -14.68
C MET A 23 4.61 -8.16 -13.84
N MET A 24 5.91 -8.46 -13.85
CA MET A 24 6.48 -9.63 -13.19
C MET A 24 6.46 -9.54 -11.66
N VAL A 25 6.39 -8.35 -11.08
CA VAL A 25 6.40 -8.17 -9.60
C VAL A 25 5.02 -7.90 -9.02
N CYS A 26 3.96 -7.89 -9.83
CA CYS A 26 2.62 -7.57 -9.35
C CYS A 26 2.01 -8.78 -8.61
N PRO A 27 1.74 -8.71 -7.30
CA PRO A 27 1.30 -9.86 -6.50
C PRO A 27 -0.11 -10.34 -6.85
N THR A 28 -0.90 -9.49 -7.50
CA THR A 28 -2.27 -9.77 -7.92
C THR A 28 -2.38 -9.85 -9.44
N GLU A 29 -1.25 -9.94 -10.15
CA GLU A 29 -1.19 -10.04 -11.60
C GLU A 29 -1.99 -8.92 -12.30
N ALA A 30 -2.03 -7.72 -11.71
CA ALA A 30 -2.87 -6.62 -12.16
C ALA A 30 -2.33 -5.87 -13.39
N ILE A 31 -1.23 -6.30 -13.99
CA ILE A 31 -0.55 -5.56 -15.06
C ILE A 31 -0.41 -6.45 -16.29
N ARG A 32 -0.65 -5.88 -17.46
CA ARG A 32 -0.37 -6.47 -18.78
C ARG A 32 0.56 -5.58 -19.57
N VAL A 33 1.28 -6.14 -20.54
CA VAL A 33 1.99 -5.37 -21.57
C VAL A 33 1.25 -5.51 -22.90
N LYS A 34 0.84 -4.38 -23.46
CA LYS A 34 0.14 -4.29 -24.74
C LYS A 34 0.61 -3.06 -25.49
N ASP A 35 0.81 -3.17 -26.81
CA ASP A 35 1.35 -2.11 -27.66
C ASP A 35 2.64 -1.46 -27.11
N GLY A 36 3.49 -2.27 -26.48
CA GLY A 36 4.74 -1.82 -25.87
C GLY A 36 4.56 -0.95 -24.63
N LYS A 37 3.38 -0.95 -24.01
CA LYS A 37 3.04 -0.19 -22.79
C LYS A 37 2.47 -1.11 -21.72
N ALA A 38 2.76 -0.77 -20.47
CA ALA A 38 2.17 -1.44 -19.32
C ALA A 38 0.78 -0.86 -19.04
N GLN A 39 -0.23 -1.73 -18.93
CA GLN A 39 -1.62 -1.37 -18.66
C GLN A 39 -2.06 -2.05 -17.37
N MET A 40 -2.73 -1.29 -16.49
CA MET A 40 -3.24 -1.78 -15.21
C MET A 40 -4.69 -2.28 -15.36
N MET A 41 -5.00 -3.35 -14.65
CA MET A 41 -6.35 -3.86 -14.43
C MET A 41 -6.85 -3.36 -13.07
N ASP A 42 -7.76 -2.39 -13.09
CA ASP A 42 -8.25 -1.69 -11.90
C ASP A 42 -8.88 -2.64 -10.85
N ASP A 43 -9.57 -3.69 -11.31
CA ASP A 43 -10.19 -4.70 -10.46
C ASP A 43 -9.19 -5.54 -9.65
N HIS A 44 -7.94 -5.62 -10.10
CA HIS A 44 -6.88 -6.41 -9.46
C HIS A 44 -5.91 -5.57 -8.64
N CYS A 45 -5.74 -4.29 -8.96
CA CYS A 45 -4.74 -3.46 -8.30
C CYS A 45 -5.08 -3.20 -6.82
N ILE A 46 -4.06 -3.33 -5.97
CA ILE A 46 -4.12 -3.12 -4.52
C ILE A 46 -3.31 -1.89 -4.06
N ASP A 47 -2.76 -1.11 -5.00
CA ASP A 47 -1.96 0.09 -4.76
C ASP A 47 -0.71 -0.12 -3.87
N CYS A 48 -0.16 -1.34 -3.82
CA CYS A 48 1.00 -1.68 -2.98
C CYS A 48 2.31 -1.00 -3.43
N GLY A 49 2.38 -0.57 -4.69
CA GLY A 49 3.55 0.14 -5.23
C GLY A 49 4.74 -0.77 -5.61
N ALA A 50 4.59 -2.10 -5.61
CA ALA A 50 5.67 -3.00 -6.05
C ALA A 50 6.14 -2.66 -7.49
N CYS A 51 5.19 -2.39 -8.39
CA CYS A 51 5.46 -1.97 -9.76
C CYS A 51 6.22 -0.63 -9.84
N TYR A 52 5.88 0.33 -8.98
CA TYR A 52 6.55 1.64 -8.90
C TYR A 52 8.04 1.48 -8.59
N LYS A 53 8.39 0.62 -7.62
CA LYS A 53 9.79 0.41 -7.19
C LYS A 53 10.70 -0.13 -8.29
N VAL A 54 10.18 -0.97 -9.18
CA VAL A 54 11.00 -1.68 -10.20
C VAL A 54 11.01 -1.01 -11.56
N CYS A 55 10.26 0.07 -11.75
CA CYS A 55 10.18 0.76 -13.03
C CYS A 55 11.49 1.51 -13.32
N PRO A 56 12.28 1.12 -14.34
CA PRO A 56 13.61 1.71 -14.57
C PRO A 56 13.54 3.14 -15.13
N VAL A 57 12.40 3.53 -15.68
CA VAL A 57 12.17 4.83 -16.33
C VAL A 57 11.23 5.75 -15.55
N GLY A 58 10.74 5.32 -14.38
CA GLY A 58 9.81 6.13 -13.58
C GLY A 58 8.48 6.41 -14.26
N ALA A 59 7.97 5.48 -15.08
CA ALA A 59 6.70 5.63 -15.78
C ALA A 59 5.47 5.46 -14.88
N ILE A 60 5.63 4.91 -13.68
CA ILE A 60 4.53 4.74 -12.72
C ILE A 60 4.65 5.86 -11.70
N VAL A 61 3.57 6.60 -11.50
CA VAL A 61 3.54 7.77 -10.60
C VAL A 61 2.40 7.64 -9.59
N VAL A 62 2.54 8.35 -8.48
CA VAL A 62 1.47 8.47 -7.48
C VAL A 62 0.70 9.75 -7.75
N GLU A 63 -0.57 9.61 -8.10
CA GLU A 63 -1.50 10.73 -8.18
C GLU A 63 -1.77 11.26 -6.77
N GLN A 64 -1.50 12.56 -6.60
CA GLN A 64 -1.58 13.25 -5.32
C GLN A 64 -2.26 14.60 -5.52
N ASP A 65 -2.93 15.06 -4.48
CA ASP A 65 -3.51 16.40 -4.49
C ASP A 65 -2.40 17.46 -4.46
N ASP A 66 -2.66 18.61 -5.06
CA ASP A 66 -1.75 19.75 -4.96
C ASP A 66 -1.65 20.21 -3.51
N PHE A 67 -0.46 20.63 -3.08
CA PHE A 67 -0.22 21.04 -1.69
C PHE A 67 -1.10 22.23 -1.26
N SER A 68 -1.50 23.10 -2.19
CA SER A 68 -2.43 24.21 -1.92
C SER A 68 -3.83 23.74 -1.46
N CYS A 69 -4.15 22.44 -1.55
CA CYS A 69 -5.41 21.92 -1.02
C CYS A 69 -5.61 22.20 0.47
N ILE A 70 -4.53 22.38 1.23
CA ILE A 70 -4.59 22.74 2.65
C ILE A 70 -5.15 24.15 2.88
N GLU A 71 -5.01 25.06 1.91
CA GLU A 71 -5.44 26.46 2.01
C GLU A 71 -6.96 26.62 2.00
N LYS A 72 -7.70 25.55 1.71
CA LYS A 72 -9.17 25.51 1.79
C LYS A 72 -9.69 25.57 3.23
N PHE A 73 -8.82 25.33 4.21
CA PHE A 73 -9.18 25.24 5.62
C PHE A 73 -8.50 26.36 6.41
N GLU A 74 -9.23 26.92 7.37
CA GLU A 74 -8.70 27.98 8.23
C GLU A 74 -7.69 27.42 9.23
N HIS A 75 -7.99 26.26 9.82
CA HIS A 75 -7.11 25.57 10.77
C HIS A 75 -6.65 24.23 10.21
N LYS A 76 -5.32 24.06 10.05
CA LYS A 76 -4.72 22.92 9.35
C LYS A 76 -3.97 22.03 10.32
N VAL A 77 -4.41 20.77 10.43
CA VAL A 77 -3.78 19.74 11.24
C VAL A 77 -2.95 18.81 10.35
N ALA A 78 -1.67 18.64 10.66
CA ALA A 78 -0.82 17.63 10.05
C ALA A 78 -0.70 16.39 10.94
N LEU A 79 -1.03 15.24 10.36
CA LEU A 79 -0.75 13.92 10.89
C LEU A 79 0.55 13.41 10.27
N VAL A 80 1.57 13.27 11.11
CA VAL A 80 2.94 12.89 10.71
C VAL A 80 3.23 11.50 11.27
N PRO A 81 3.64 10.50 10.48
CA PRO A 81 4.13 9.26 11.07
C PRO A 81 5.51 9.49 11.69
N ALA A 82 5.82 8.83 12.81
CA ALA A 82 7.14 8.88 13.44
C ALA A 82 8.25 8.54 12.42
N LEU A 83 7.93 7.66 11.46
CA LEU A 83 8.74 7.34 10.28
C LEU A 83 9.29 8.55 9.52
N PHE A 84 8.54 9.65 9.45
CA PHE A 84 8.96 10.89 8.81
C PHE A 84 10.26 11.42 9.43
N THR A 85 10.41 11.31 10.74
CA THR A 85 11.61 11.78 11.45
C THR A 85 12.85 10.95 11.10
N GLY A 86 12.69 9.66 10.80
CA GLY A 86 13.79 8.79 10.37
C GLY A 86 14.32 9.09 8.96
N GLN A 87 13.59 9.89 8.17
CA GLN A 87 13.99 10.26 6.81
C GLN A 87 15.13 11.29 6.79
N PHE A 88 15.34 12.03 7.88
CA PHE A 88 16.28 13.14 7.94
C PHE A 88 17.69 12.70 8.41
N PRO A 89 18.75 13.43 8.02
CA PRO A 89 20.10 13.24 8.59
C PRO A 89 20.15 13.41 10.12
N ASN A 90 21.08 12.71 10.78
CA ASN A 90 21.19 12.67 12.25
C ASN A 90 21.49 14.01 12.93
N ASN A 91 21.99 15.00 12.17
CA ASN A 91 22.25 16.34 12.69
C ASN A 91 21.00 17.23 12.73
N ILE A 92 19.86 16.75 12.24
CA ILE A 92 18.57 17.44 12.33
C ILE A 92 17.76 16.78 13.43
N THR A 93 17.32 17.57 14.41
CA THR A 93 16.57 17.06 15.56
C THR A 93 15.10 16.82 15.23
N ARG A 94 14.42 15.98 16.03
CA ARG A 94 12.96 15.78 15.94
C ARG A 94 12.21 17.10 15.97
N ASP A 95 12.58 17.98 16.89
CA ASP A 95 11.87 19.24 17.12
C ASP A 95 12.03 20.17 15.91
N GLU A 96 13.20 20.20 15.27
CA GLU A 96 13.41 20.93 14.00
C GLU A 96 12.56 20.36 12.86
N ILE A 97 12.43 19.03 12.78
CA ILE A 97 11.60 18.37 11.76
C ILE A 97 10.14 18.72 11.96
N LEU A 98 9.61 18.58 13.18
CA LEU A 98 8.21 18.89 13.47
C LEU A 98 7.93 20.39 13.32
N GLN A 99 8.84 21.26 13.76
CA GLN A 99 8.72 22.71 13.56
C GLN A 99 8.66 23.07 12.08
N SER A 100 9.45 22.41 11.23
CA SER A 100 9.37 22.63 9.79
C SER A 100 7.99 22.35 9.19
N ILE A 101 7.18 21.48 9.82
CA ILE A 101 5.80 21.22 9.37
C ILE A 101 4.91 22.43 9.66
N TYR A 102 5.09 23.10 10.80
CA TYR A 102 4.42 24.37 11.05
C TYR A 102 4.88 25.45 10.06
N ASP A 103 6.19 25.54 9.82
CA ASP A 103 6.79 26.55 8.92
C ASP A 103 6.31 26.40 7.46
N ILE A 104 5.87 25.21 7.05
CA ILE A 104 5.32 24.97 5.71
C ILE A 104 3.81 25.22 5.58
N GLY A 105 3.13 25.59 6.67
CA GLY A 105 1.76 26.12 6.64
C GLY A 105 0.73 25.45 7.55
N PHE A 106 1.14 24.53 8.44
CA PHE A 106 0.24 23.86 9.39
C PHE A 106 0.16 24.56 10.74
N ASP A 107 -0.98 24.43 11.41
CA ASP A 107 -1.28 25.09 12.69
C ASP A 107 -1.11 24.17 13.89
N ASP A 108 -1.26 22.86 13.65
CA ASP A 108 -1.20 21.78 14.64
C ASP A 108 -0.52 20.54 14.05
N VAL A 109 0.39 19.91 14.81
CA VAL A 109 1.09 18.69 14.38
C VAL A 109 0.90 17.56 15.39
N TYR A 110 0.49 16.39 14.90
CA TYR A 110 0.34 15.17 15.68
C TYR A 110 1.13 14.05 15.02
N GLU A 111 1.95 13.36 15.82
CA GLU A 111 2.47 12.07 15.39
C GLU A 111 1.33 11.03 15.45
N ILE A 112 1.10 10.24 14.39
CA ILE A 112 -0.03 9.28 14.35
C ILE A 112 0.08 8.18 15.40
N GLU A 113 1.30 7.96 15.88
CA GLU A 113 1.63 7.02 16.92
C GLU A 113 1.09 7.47 18.30
N TYR A 114 0.56 8.69 18.42
CA TYR A 114 0.03 9.23 19.68
C TYR A 114 -1.12 8.42 20.27
N SER A 115 -1.92 7.74 19.43
CA SER A 115 -3.01 6.87 19.87
C SER A 115 -2.65 5.39 19.96
N VAL A 116 -1.39 5.00 19.71
CA VAL A 116 -1.00 3.58 19.66
C VAL A 116 -1.17 2.89 21.01
N ASP A 117 -0.76 3.54 22.11
CA ASP A 117 -0.89 2.92 23.44
C ASP A 117 -2.36 2.65 23.80
N PHE A 118 -3.27 3.56 23.42
CA PHE A 118 -4.72 3.34 23.54
C PHE A 118 -5.20 2.20 22.63
N LEU A 119 -4.74 2.17 21.37
CA LEU A 119 -5.13 1.14 20.41
C LEU A 119 -4.70 -0.26 20.85
N SER A 120 -3.48 -0.41 21.40
CA SER A 120 -3.00 -1.69 21.91
C SER A 120 -3.92 -2.26 22.98
N GLU A 121 -4.52 -1.43 23.83
CA GLU A 121 -5.53 -1.87 24.82
C GLU A 121 -6.82 -2.33 24.14
N GLN A 122 -7.25 -1.65 23.06
CA GLN A 122 -8.42 -2.07 22.29
C GLN A 122 -8.17 -3.38 21.55
N TYR A 123 -6.96 -3.63 21.05
CA TYR A 123 -6.59 -4.92 20.45
C TYR A 123 -6.67 -6.05 21.48
N LEU A 124 -6.17 -5.83 22.71
CA LEU A 124 -6.26 -6.82 23.78
C LEU A 124 -7.71 -7.14 24.16
N GLU A 125 -8.60 -6.15 24.10
CA GLU A 125 -10.04 -6.39 24.29
C GLU A 125 -10.63 -7.19 23.12
N TYR A 126 -10.27 -6.83 21.88
CA TYR A 126 -10.70 -7.53 20.67
C TYR A 126 -10.26 -9.01 20.68
N PHE A 127 -9.06 -9.32 21.19
CA PHE A 127 -8.56 -10.69 21.26
C PHE A 127 -9.33 -11.60 22.25
N LYS A 128 -10.14 -11.03 23.13
CA LYS A 128 -11.01 -11.80 24.04
C LYS A 128 -12.30 -12.26 23.37
N ASP A 129 -12.59 -11.78 22.15
CA ASP A 129 -13.76 -12.22 21.39
C ASP A 129 -13.56 -13.67 20.92
N GLU A 130 -14.16 -14.61 21.65
CA GLU A 130 -14.13 -16.05 21.34
C GLU A 130 -15.00 -16.43 20.15
N ASP A 131 -15.93 -15.57 19.73
CA ASP A 131 -16.81 -15.81 18.58
C ASP A 131 -16.11 -15.52 17.24
N HIS A 132 -14.90 -14.95 17.27
CA HIS A 132 -14.13 -14.60 16.09
C HIS A 132 -13.08 -15.67 15.73
N GLU A 133 -12.97 -15.98 14.44
CA GLU A 133 -12.04 -16.99 13.95
C GLU A 133 -10.60 -16.48 13.96
N LYS A 134 -9.73 -17.21 14.68
CA LYS A 134 -8.29 -16.93 14.74
C LYS A 134 -7.57 -17.59 13.55
N PRO A 135 -6.44 -17.03 13.08
CA PRO A 135 -5.76 -15.84 13.60
C PRO A 135 -6.46 -14.53 13.23
N PHE A 136 -6.37 -13.53 14.11
CA PHE A 136 -6.74 -12.14 13.80
C PHE A 136 -5.70 -11.51 12.87
N ILE A 137 -6.13 -10.86 11.79
CA ILE A 137 -5.25 -10.17 10.84
C ILE A 137 -5.39 -8.65 11.03
N SER A 138 -4.26 -7.97 11.27
CA SER A 138 -4.23 -6.51 11.39
C SER A 138 -4.69 -5.80 10.11
N THR A 139 -5.48 -4.76 10.27
CA THR A 139 -5.97 -3.88 9.19
C THR A 139 -5.17 -2.58 9.06
N PHE A 140 -3.98 -2.49 9.65
CA PHE A 140 -3.16 -1.28 9.52
C PHE A 140 -2.65 -1.06 8.08
N CYS A 141 -2.27 -2.13 7.37
CA CYS A 141 -1.76 -2.07 6.00
C CYS A 141 -2.90 -2.22 4.96
N PRO A 142 -3.33 -1.13 4.30
CA PRO A 142 -4.48 -1.19 3.37
C PRO A 142 -4.21 -2.03 2.12
N ALA A 143 -2.95 -2.16 1.71
CA ALA A 143 -2.57 -3.03 0.59
C ALA A 143 -2.81 -4.51 0.93
N VAL A 144 -2.59 -4.92 2.19
CA VAL A 144 -2.85 -6.30 2.65
C VAL A 144 -4.34 -6.57 2.74
N ILE A 145 -5.13 -5.63 3.27
CA ILE A 145 -6.61 -5.76 3.27
C ILE A 145 -7.11 -6.00 1.85
N ARG A 146 -6.65 -5.20 0.88
CA ARG A 146 -7.08 -5.33 -0.51
C ARG A 146 -6.55 -6.59 -1.17
N LEU A 147 -5.33 -7.03 -0.84
CA LEU A 147 -4.83 -8.32 -1.28
C LEU A 147 -5.76 -9.44 -0.82
N ILE A 148 -6.22 -9.42 0.43
CA ILE A 148 -7.19 -10.39 0.96
C ILE A 148 -8.54 -10.26 0.24
N GLN A 149 -9.06 -9.04 0.06
CA GLN A 149 -10.32 -8.83 -0.67
C GLN A 149 -10.29 -9.37 -2.11
N VAL A 150 -9.12 -9.32 -2.73
CA VAL A 150 -8.86 -9.67 -4.13
C VAL A 150 -8.55 -11.17 -4.20
N LYS A 151 -7.42 -11.61 -3.64
CA LYS A 151 -6.85 -12.95 -3.84
C LYS A 151 -7.30 -13.99 -2.81
N PHE A 152 -7.61 -13.59 -1.57
CA PHE A 152 -7.92 -14.50 -0.46
C PHE A 152 -9.26 -14.16 0.23
N PRO A 153 -10.38 -14.11 -0.51
CA PRO A 153 -11.65 -13.61 0.01
C PRO A 153 -12.23 -14.46 1.15
N THR A 154 -11.80 -15.72 1.27
CA THR A 154 -12.12 -16.61 2.39
C THR A 154 -11.65 -15.98 3.70
N LEU A 155 -10.44 -15.43 3.76
CA LEU A 155 -9.79 -14.86 4.95
C LEU A 155 -10.30 -13.46 5.36
N ILE A 156 -11.33 -12.92 4.70
CA ILE A 156 -11.91 -11.61 5.06
C ILE A 156 -12.47 -11.61 6.49
N HIS A 157 -12.96 -12.76 6.95
CA HIS A 157 -13.54 -12.87 8.27
C HIS A 157 -12.49 -12.74 9.38
N ASN A 158 -11.22 -13.06 9.12
CA ASN A 158 -10.08 -12.88 10.04
C ASN A 158 -9.63 -11.42 10.22
N LEU A 159 -10.05 -10.51 9.33
CA LEU A 159 -9.63 -9.10 9.37
C LEU A 159 -10.25 -8.38 10.57
N MET A 160 -9.39 -7.78 11.40
CA MET A 160 -9.84 -6.99 12.55
C MET A 160 -10.61 -5.75 12.13
N ARG A 161 -11.85 -5.60 12.61
CA ARG A 161 -12.74 -4.48 12.27
C ARG A 161 -12.58 -3.29 13.22
N ILE A 162 -11.33 -2.86 13.37
CA ILE A 162 -10.94 -1.71 14.20
C ILE A 162 -10.17 -0.69 13.35
N LYS A 163 -10.35 0.59 13.64
CA LYS A 163 -9.64 1.68 12.99
C LYS A 163 -8.12 1.65 13.24
N ALA A 164 -7.35 2.29 12.37
CA ALA A 164 -5.90 2.39 12.52
C ALA A 164 -5.50 3.56 13.46
N PRO A 165 -4.26 3.62 13.99
CA PRO A 165 -3.79 4.74 14.82
C PRO A 165 -3.94 6.12 14.17
N LEU A 166 -3.75 6.14 12.85
CA LEU A 166 -4.02 7.25 11.94
C LEU A 166 -5.41 7.86 12.17
N ASP A 167 -6.44 7.02 12.23
CA ASP A 167 -7.83 7.46 12.35
C ASP A 167 -8.13 7.91 13.79
N PHE A 168 -7.67 7.17 14.80
CA PHE A 168 -7.84 7.55 16.21
C PHE A 168 -7.16 8.88 16.54
N THR A 169 -5.93 9.09 16.04
CA THR A 169 -5.22 10.35 16.24
C THR A 169 -5.91 11.50 15.50
N ALA A 170 -6.43 11.27 14.29
CA ALA A 170 -7.23 12.25 13.55
C ALA A 170 -8.51 12.63 14.29
N MET A 171 -9.26 11.63 14.76
CA MET A 171 -10.49 11.79 15.53
C MET A 171 -10.25 12.61 16.80
N TYR A 172 -9.21 12.27 17.56
CA TYR A 172 -8.82 13.02 18.75
C TYR A 172 -8.41 14.46 18.40
N ALA A 173 -7.55 14.66 17.39
CA ALA A 173 -7.08 15.99 17.02
C ALA A 173 -8.26 16.91 16.65
N LYS A 174 -9.15 16.45 15.76
CA LYS A 174 -10.33 17.21 15.33
C LYS A 174 -11.30 17.46 16.48
N LYS A 175 -11.65 16.42 17.25
CA LYS A 175 -12.58 16.55 18.38
C LYS A 175 -12.05 17.50 19.47
N SER A 176 -10.75 17.43 19.77
CA SER A 176 -10.12 18.31 20.77
C SER A 176 -10.09 19.79 20.38
N LEU A 177 -10.12 20.10 19.07
CA LEU A 177 -10.19 21.47 18.57
C LEU A 177 -11.63 21.98 18.57
N ILE A 178 -12.59 21.13 18.20
CA ILE A 178 -14.02 21.43 18.30
C ILE A 178 -14.39 21.77 19.74
N ASP A 179 -13.90 20.98 20.72
CA ASP A 179 -14.19 21.21 22.14
C ASP A 179 -13.50 22.48 22.69
N LYS A 180 -12.52 23.03 21.97
CA LYS A 180 -11.93 24.36 22.24
C LYS A 180 -12.68 25.51 21.55
N GLY A 181 -13.74 25.21 20.81
CA GLY A 181 -14.61 26.20 20.17
C GLY A 181 -14.31 26.50 18.71
N LEU A 182 -13.46 25.71 18.04
CA LEU A 182 -13.27 25.83 16.59
C LEU A 182 -14.45 25.20 15.85
N ASP A 183 -14.81 25.78 14.70
CA ASP A 183 -15.83 25.21 13.81
C ASP A 183 -15.33 23.93 13.15
N ALA A 184 -16.21 22.93 13.01
CA ALA A 184 -15.81 21.60 12.53
C ALA A 184 -15.42 21.60 11.05
N ASP A 185 -16.05 22.46 10.25
CA ASP A 185 -15.83 22.57 8.80
C ASP A 185 -14.61 23.43 8.46
N SER A 186 -14.16 24.29 9.38
CA SER A 186 -12.95 25.10 9.20
C SER A 186 -11.65 24.32 9.51
N ILE A 187 -11.75 23.14 10.11
CA ILE A 187 -10.62 22.27 10.47
C ILE A 187 -10.36 21.24 9.35
N GLY A 188 -9.20 21.36 8.71
CA GLY A 188 -8.68 20.39 7.74
C GLY A 188 -7.64 19.47 8.35
N VAL A 189 -7.83 18.16 8.24
CA VAL A 189 -6.89 17.14 8.74
C VAL A 189 -6.17 16.46 7.57
N PHE A 190 -4.84 16.50 7.58
CA PHE A 190 -4.01 16.01 6.48
C PHE A 190 -3.00 14.97 6.94
N TYR A 191 -2.93 13.83 6.25
CA TYR A 191 -1.95 12.79 6.54
C TYR A 191 -0.75 12.84 5.59
N ILE A 192 0.46 12.86 6.15
CA ILE A 192 1.71 12.79 5.39
C ILE A 192 2.09 11.31 5.22
N SER A 193 1.77 10.75 4.06
CA SER A 193 1.79 9.30 3.86
C SER A 193 3.05 8.78 3.16
N PRO A 194 3.65 7.68 3.66
CA PRO A 194 4.72 6.96 2.97
C PRO A 194 4.20 5.99 1.88
N CYS A 195 2.88 5.89 1.68
CA CYS A 195 2.25 4.78 0.98
C CYS A 195 1.13 5.23 0.03
N ALA A 196 1.16 4.79 -1.23
CA ALA A 196 0.07 5.05 -2.19
C ALA A 196 -1.26 4.39 -1.79
N ALA A 197 -1.26 3.17 -1.25
CA ALA A 197 -2.49 2.52 -0.79
C ALA A 197 -3.22 3.30 0.31
N LYS A 198 -2.51 4.11 1.12
CA LYS A 198 -3.15 4.99 2.12
C LYS A 198 -3.85 6.20 1.49
N PHE A 199 -3.40 6.70 0.33
CA PHE A 199 -4.14 7.73 -0.42
C PHE A 199 -5.53 7.22 -0.78
N VAL A 200 -5.57 6.02 -1.36
CA VAL A 200 -6.84 5.39 -1.73
C VAL A 200 -7.65 5.03 -0.50
N ALA A 201 -7.05 4.56 0.59
CA ALA A 201 -7.79 4.22 1.82
C ALA A 201 -8.47 5.44 2.48
N ILE A 202 -7.99 6.65 2.21
CA ILE A 202 -8.62 7.88 2.70
C ILE A 202 -9.67 8.41 1.72
N LYS A 203 -9.38 8.38 0.40
CA LYS A 203 -10.32 8.81 -0.65
C LYS A 203 -11.47 7.82 -0.90
N SER A 204 -11.26 6.55 -0.60
CA SER A 204 -12.21 5.45 -0.78
C SER A 204 -12.03 4.45 0.37
N PRO A 205 -12.50 4.80 1.59
CA PRO A 205 -12.29 4.00 2.77
C PRO A 205 -13.04 2.66 2.71
N ILE A 206 -12.47 1.66 3.40
CA ILE A 206 -13.02 0.31 3.44
C ILE A 206 -13.89 0.17 4.69
N GLY A 207 -15.16 -0.18 4.50
CA GLY A 207 -16.09 -0.35 5.61
C GLY A 207 -16.59 0.95 6.23
N GLU A 208 -16.39 2.09 5.58
CA GLU A 208 -16.83 3.41 6.04
C GLU A 208 -17.35 4.25 4.87
N GLU A 209 -18.23 5.21 5.15
CA GLU A 209 -18.73 6.13 4.12
C GLU A 209 -17.72 7.24 3.79
N LYS A 210 -17.00 7.74 4.81
CA LYS A 210 -16.08 8.86 4.69
C LYS A 210 -14.97 8.77 5.74
N SER A 211 -13.75 9.14 5.35
CA SER A 211 -12.64 9.31 6.30
C SER A 211 -12.79 10.61 7.10
N VAL A 212 -12.33 10.60 8.35
CA VAL A 212 -12.15 11.81 9.17
C VAL A 212 -11.01 12.72 8.64
N ILE A 213 -10.21 12.20 7.71
CA ILE A 213 -9.04 12.86 7.14
C ILE A 213 -9.44 13.48 5.80
N ASP A 214 -9.19 14.78 5.66
CA ASP A 214 -9.62 15.59 4.52
C ASP A 214 -8.64 15.52 3.34
N GLY A 215 -7.37 15.17 3.58
CA GLY A 215 -6.39 15.05 2.51
C GLY A 215 -5.16 14.21 2.85
N VAL A 216 -4.43 13.81 1.80
CA VAL A 216 -3.21 13.00 1.91
C VAL A 216 -2.09 13.65 1.13
N LEU A 217 -0.93 13.79 1.76
CA LEU A 217 0.24 14.42 1.21
C LEU A 217 1.37 13.40 1.01
N ASN A 218 2.07 13.53 -0.10
CA ASN A 218 3.19 12.65 -0.42
C ASN A 218 4.37 12.95 0.50
N MET A 219 4.82 11.95 1.27
CA MET A 219 5.91 12.09 2.22
C MET A 219 7.21 12.60 1.59
N ASN A 220 7.57 12.14 0.39
CA ASN A 220 8.78 12.60 -0.30
C ASN A 220 8.66 14.10 -0.66
N PHE A 221 7.49 14.53 -1.12
CA PHE A 221 7.24 15.95 -1.40
C PHE A 221 7.36 16.80 -0.13
N VAL A 222 6.69 16.38 0.96
CA VAL A 222 6.72 17.09 2.24
C VAL A 222 8.13 17.10 2.84
N PHE A 223 8.87 15.99 2.74
CA PHE A 223 10.27 15.91 3.15
C PHE A 223 11.12 16.98 2.47
N ASN A 224 11.01 17.13 1.15
CA ASN A 224 11.78 18.14 0.41
C ASN A 224 11.40 19.57 0.83
N LYS A 225 10.11 19.84 1.09
CA LYS A 225 9.62 21.15 1.55
C LYS A 225 10.14 21.46 2.97
N SER A 226 10.03 20.50 3.89
CA SER A 226 10.55 20.56 5.26
C SER A 226 12.06 20.75 5.29
N PHE A 227 12.80 19.96 4.52
CA PHE A 227 14.27 20.05 4.47
C PHE A 227 14.74 21.41 3.96
N LYS A 228 14.02 22.00 2.99
CA LYS A 228 14.26 23.37 2.52
C LYS A 228 13.98 24.39 3.64
N ALA A 229 12.86 24.29 4.33
CA ALA A 229 12.53 25.17 5.46
C ALA A 229 13.61 25.10 6.56
N ILE A 230 14.06 23.89 6.90
CA ILE A 230 15.13 23.68 7.91
C ILE A 230 16.43 24.37 7.49
N LYS A 231 16.83 24.24 6.22
CA LYS A 231 18.02 24.92 5.69
C LYS A 231 17.91 26.43 5.66
N SER A 232 16.70 26.97 5.50
CA SER A 232 16.43 28.41 5.54
C SER A 232 16.40 28.98 6.97
N GLY A 233 16.49 28.13 8.00
CA GLY A 233 16.39 28.50 9.40
C GLY A 233 14.99 28.21 9.93
N VAL A 234 14.92 27.36 10.95
CA VAL A 234 13.67 26.96 11.62
C VAL A 234 13.31 28.00 12.68
N SER A 235 12.04 28.45 12.74
CA SER A 235 11.58 29.31 13.84
C SER A 235 11.43 28.47 15.12
N LYS A 236 12.36 28.56 16.07
CA LYS A 236 12.25 27.83 17.35
C LYS A 236 11.41 28.64 18.32
N ASP A 237 10.10 28.37 18.43
CA ASP A 237 9.27 28.96 19.50
C ASP A 237 7.88 28.29 19.70
N ARG A 238 7.82 26.95 19.79
CA ARG A 238 6.58 26.26 20.22
C ARG A 238 6.82 25.26 21.35
N ASP A 239 6.10 25.44 22.46
CA ASP A 239 6.10 24.51 23.60
C ASP A 239 5.26 23.23 23.34
N ASP A 240 4.57 23.15 22.19
CA ASP A 240 3.61 22.08 21.86
C ASP A 240 4.24 20.80 21.29
N PHE A 241 5.55 20.78 21.03
CA PHE A 241 6.31 19.62 20.51
C PHE A 241 6.32 18.38 21.43
N HIS A 242 5.68 18.47 22.58
CA HIS A 242 5.85 17.57 23.71
C HIS A 242 4.70 16.59 23.90
N LYS A 243 4.34 15.86 22.84
CA LYS A 243 3.60 14.60 22.99
C LYS A 243 4.61 13.47 23.08
N ALA A 244 4.92 13.05 24.31
CA ALA A 244 5.77 11.88 24.52
C ALA A 244 5.11 10.65 23.89
N LEU A 245 5.88 9.87 23.13
CA LEU A 245 5.47 8.58 22.57
C LEU A 245 6.21 7.46 23.32
N SER A 246 5.54 6.33 23.52
CA SER A 246 6.17 5.13 24.05
C SER A 246 7.15 4.52 23.03
N LYS A 247 8.02 3.61 23.50
CA LYS A 247 8.90 2.81 22.63
C LYS A 247 8.10 2.04 21.58
N ASN A 248 7.00 1.43 22.00
CA ASN A 248 6.17 0.62 21.12
C ASN A 248 5.43 1.48 20.09
N ALA A 249 4.93 2.64 20.51
CA ALA A 249 4.31 3.62 19.63
C ALA A 249 5.25 4.02 18.49
N ILE A 250 6.49 4.42 18.80
CA ILE A 250 7.48 4.83 17.78
C ILE A 250 7.78 3.70 16.78
N ASN A 251 7.81 2.46 17.24
CA ASN A 251 8.13 1.30 16.42
C ASN A 251 6.92 0.73 15.65
N TRP A 252 5.69 1.21 15.88
CA TRP A 252 4.46 0.63 15.33
C TRP A 252 4.45 0.48 13.80
N SER A 253 5.06 1.45 13.12
CA SER A 253 5.15 1.48 11.65
C SER A 253 6.20 0.50 11.09
N LEU A 254 7.07 -0.08 11.92
CA LEU A 254 8.11 -1.03 11.54
C LEU A 254 7.61 -2.47 11.64
N THR A 255 8.35 -3.42 11.07
CA THR A 255 8.07 -4.86 11.22
C THR A 255 8.17 -5.30 12.69
N GLY A 256 7.14 -5.98 13.16
CA GLY A 256 6.97 -6.35 14.57
C GLY A 256 6.50 -5.19 15.44
N GLY A 257 6.10 -4.07 14.82
CA GLY A 257 5.64 -2.88 15.53
C GLY A 257 4.35 -3.11 16.30
N GLU A 258 3.48 -4.00 15.82
CA GLU A 258 2.24 -4.40 16.48
C GLU A 258 2.50 -5.59 17.41
N THR A 259 3.10 -6.67 16.90
CA THR A 259 3.27 -7.93 17.65
C THR A 259 4.05 -7.75 18.96
N ASN A 260 5.04 -6.86 18.99
CA ASN A 260 5.82 -6.57 20.20
C ASN A 260 4.98 -5.94 21.34
N ASN A 261 3.76 -5.48 21.07
CA ASN A 261 2.83 -5.00 22.11
C ASN A 261 2.09 -6.13 22.82
N PHE A 262 2.13 -7.36 22.27
CA PHE A 262 1.30 -8.47 22.73
C PHE A 262 2.16 -9.71 23.06
N PRO A 263 3.09 -9.62 24.04
CA PRO A 263 4.05 -10.69 24.32
C PRO A 263 3.42 -12.01 24.80
N ASN A 264 2.17 -11.96 25.29
CA ASN A 264 1.42 -13.13 25.75
C ASN A 264 0.48 -13.72 24.68
N VAL A 265 0.46 -13.15 23.49
CA VAL A 265 -0.36 -13.61 22.35
C VAL A 265 0.58 -14.24 21.35
N ARG A 266 0.30 -15.48 20.91
CA ARG A 266 1.12 -16.10 19.87
C ARG A 266 0.90 -15.38 18.56
N SER A 267 1.85 -14.51 18.20
CA SER A 267 1.74 -13.61 17.06
C SER A 267 2.93 -13.69 16.12
N LEU A 268 2.70 -13.42 14.83
CA LEU A 268 3.74 -13.37 13.80
C LEU A 268 3.71 -12.03 13.08
N ALA A 269 4.89 -11.51 12.77
CA ALA A 269 5.07 -10.33 11.94
C ALA A 269 5.67 -10.72 10.61
N ILE A 270 4.97 -10.41 9.52
CA ILE A 270 5.33 -10.76 8.14
C ILE A 270 5.37 -9.47 7.33
N ASP A 271 6.50 -9.21 6.71
CA ASP A 271 6.69 -8.06 5.83
C ASP A 271 7.15 -8.48 4.44
N GLY A 272 6.98 -7.57 3.48
CA GLY A 272 7.21 -7.86 2.06
C GLY A 272 6.02 -8.58 1.43
N ILE A 273 5.50 -8.02 0.34
CA ILE A 273 4.24 -8.48 -0.25
C ILE A 273 4.26 -9.94 -0.72
N ASN A 274 5.41 -10.44 -1.16
CA ASN A 274 5.55 -11.84 -1.60
C ASN A 274 5.46 -12.80 -0.40
N ASN A 275 6.13 -12.48 0.71
CA ASN A 275 6.05 -13.27 1.94
C ASN A 275 4.62 -13.25 2.52
N VAL A 276 3.93 -12.11 2.41
CA VAL A 276 2.52 -12.01 2.79
C VAL A 276 1.65 -12.91 1.92
N VAL A 277 1.85 -12.93 0.59
CA VAL A 277 1.10 -13.80 -0.32
C VAL A 277 1.34 -15.28 0.03
N GLU A 278 2.60 -15.69 0.18
CA GLU A 278 2.98 -17.07 0.54
C GLU A 278 2.35 -17.47 1.87
N PHE A 279 2.39 -16.61 2.88
CA PHE A 279 1.81 -16.93 4.19
C PHE A 279 0.28 -17.00 4.15
N LEU A 280 -0.38 -16.15 3.36
CA LEU A 280 -1.84 -16.22 3.20
C LEU A 280 -2.28 -17.49 2.46
N GLU A 281 -1.48 -18.01 1.53
CA GLU A 281 -1.70 -19.32 0.88
C GLU A 281 -1.65 -20.45 1.92
N LEU A 282 -0.60 -20.49 2.76
CA LEU A 282 -0.50 -21.46 3.86
C LEU A 282 -1.67 -21.37 4.85
N LEU A 283 -2.18 -20.14 5.08
CA LEU A 283 -3.30 -19.92 5.98
C LEU A 283 -4.64 -20.36 5.36
N GLU A 284 -4.85 -20.16 4.07
CA GLU A 284 -6.06 -20.62 3.35
C GLU A 284 -6.09 -22.14 3.18
N ASP A 285 -4.92 -22.78 3.09
CA ASP A 285 -4.76 -24.24 3.01
C ASP A 285 -4.79 -24.94 4.38
N ASP A 286 -5.13 -24.22 5.47
CA ASP A 286 -5.19 -24.71 6.85
C ASP A 286 -3.87 -25.34 7.36
N GLU A 287 -2.71 -24.93 6.83
CA GLU A 287 -1.39 -25.45 7.22
C GLU A 287 -0.82 -24.81 8.50
N ILE A 288 -1.45 -23.74 9.01
CA ILE A 288 -0.97 -22.94 10.15
C ILE A 288 -1.86 -23.15 11.37
N GLU A 289 -1.33 -23.82 12.40
CA GLU A 289 -2.05 -24.04 13.65
C GLU A 289 -1.62 -23.10 14.79
N GLY A 290 -2.60 -22.61 15.55
CA GLY A 290 -2.44 -21.97 16.85
C GLY A 290 -1.80 -20.58 16.87
N VAL A 291 -1.69 -19.92 15.71
CA VAL A 291 -1.35 -18.49 15.65
C VAL A 291 -2.61 -17.70 15.98
N GLU A 292 -2.48 -16.68 16.83
CA GLU A 292 -3.62 -15.89 17.29
C GLU A 292 -3.69 -14.52 16.60
N PHE A 293 -2.56 -13.93 16.24
CA PHE A 293 -2.51 -12.61 15.62
C PHE A 293 -1.43 -12.50 14.55
N LEU A 294 -1.77 -11.85 13.44
CA LEU A 294 -0.92 -11.64 12.28
C LEU A 294 -0.77 -10.14 12.00
N GLU A 295 0.45 -9.65 12.17
CA GLU A 295 0.87 -8.35 11.65
C GLU A 295 1.43 -8.56 10.24
N MET A 296 0.74 -8.03 9.24
CA MET A 296 1.17 -8.14 7.84
C MET A 296 1.45 -6.77 7.21
N ARG A 297 2.57 -6.66 6.51
CA ARG A 297 3.04 -5.43 5.86
C ARG A 297 3.42 -5.72 4.41
N ALA A 298 2.87 -4.98 3.46
CA ALA A 298 3.21 -5.15 2.03
C ALA A 298 4.66 -4.73 1.68
N CYS A 299 5.34 -3.97 2.53
CA CYS A 299 6.68 -3.44 2.28
C CYS A 299 7.69 -4.04 3.26
N ASP A 300 8.92 -4.28 2.79
CA ASP A 300 10.04 -4.73 3.63
C ASP A 300 10.37 -3.68 4.70
N GLU A 301 10.71 -4.13 5.91
CA GLU A 301 10.92 -3.29 7.09
C GLU A 301 9.68 -2.45 7.47
N GLY A 302 8.48 -2.98 7.17
CA GLY A 302 7.21 -2.32 7.41
C GLY A 302 7.03 -1.09 6.53
N CYS A 303 6.48 -0.01 7.09
CA CYS A 303 6.27 1.23 6.35
C CYS A 303 7.58 1.94 5.95
N ALA A 304 8.73 1.58 6.55
CA ALA A 304 10.03 2.12 6.16
C ALA A 304 10.41 1.78 4.72
N GLY A 305 9.95 0.65 4.20
CA GLY A 305 10.07 0.28 2.79
C GLY A 305 9.03 0.91 1.87
N GLY A 306 8.20 1.84 2.35
CA GLY A 306 7.16 2.52 1.56
C GLY A 306 7.72 3.28 0.35
N ILE A 307 6.97 3.32 -0.76
CA ILE A 307 7.44 3.92 -2.02
C ILE A 307 7.59 5.44 -1.99
N LEU A 308 7.01 6.10 -0.99
CA LEU A 308 7.10 7.55 -0.80
C LEU A 308 8.11 7.95 0.28
N CYS A 309 8.86 6.99 0.84
CA CYS A 309 9.97 7.27 1.74
C CYS A 309 11.21 7.72 0.93
N PRO A 310 11.78 8.90 1.18
CA PRO A 310 12.99 9.35 0.50
C PRO A 310 14.28 8.70 1.06
N GLY A 311 14.26 8.26 2.32
CA GLY A 311 15.40 7.64 2.98
C GLY A 311 15.55 6.15 2.66
N ASN A 312 16.74 5.60 2.92
CA ASN A 312 16.94 4.16 2.89
C ASN A 312 16.17 3.49 4.06
N ARG A 313 15.45 2.40 3.78
CA ARG A 313 14.61 1.72 4.77
C ARG A 313 15.40 1.25 6.00
N PHE A 314 16.57 0.64 5.84
CA PHE A 314 17.36 0.11 6.95
C PHE A 314 17.93 1.21 7.85
N LEU A 315 18.42 2.31 7.25
CA LEU A 315 18.86 3.48 8.01
C LEU A 315 17.69 4.16 8.73
N THR A 316 16.50 4.17 8.13
CA THR A 316 15.29 4.68 8.77
C THR A 316 14.92 3.85 9.99
N VAL A 317 14.92 2.52 9.86
CA VAL A 317 14.66 1.58 10.96
C VAL A 317 15.65 1.77 12.11
N GLU A 318 16.94 1.84 11.80
CA GLU A 318 17.99 2.03 12.81
C GLU A 318 17.79 3.33 13.61
N LYS A 319 17.52 4.45 12.93
CA LYS A 319 17.23 5.73 13.59
C LYS A 319 15.97 5.69 14.45
N LEU A 320 14.90 5.05 13.98
CA LEU A 320 13.66 4.94 14.76
C LEU A 320 13.84 4.08 16.00
N LYS A 321 14.56 2.95 15.90
CA LYS A 321 14.89 2.10 17.05
C LYS A 321 15.73 2.88 18.08
N ASN A 322 16.75 3.60 17.62
CA ASN A 322 17.56 4.48 18.48
C ASN A 322 16.71 5.56 19.18
N ARG A 323 15.78 6.19 18.45
CA ARG A 323 14.83 7.16 19.01
C ARG A 323 13.93 6.49 20.05
N ALA A 324 13.40 5.31 19.76
CA ALA A 324 12.50 4.57 20.64
C ALA A 324 13.18 4.23 21.98
N ASP A 325 14.44 3.75 21.94
CA ASP A 325 15.22 3.45 23.14
C ASP A 325 15.56 4.71 23.95
N PHE A 326 15.88 5.82 23.27
CA PHE A 326 16.09 7.10 23.94
C PHE A 326 14.82 7.60 24.65
N CYS A 327 13.67 7.54 23.98
CA CYS A 327 12.37 7.93 24.53
C CYS A 327 11.99 7.04 25.73
N GLN A 328 12.22 5.73 25.65
CA GLN A 328 11.97 4.79 26.75
C GLN A 328 12.73 5.18 28.03
N LYS A 329 14.05 5.40 27.92
CA LYS A 329 14.89 5.82 29.04
C LYS A 329 14.40 7.14 29.65
N LYS A 330 13.94 8.08 28.82
CA LYS A 330 13.39 9.36 29.29
C LYS A 330 12.07 9.18 30.04
N ILE A 331 11.20 8.28 29.58
CA ILE A 331 9.93 7.95 30.26
C ILE A 331 10.21 7.32 31.63
N GLU A 332 11.09 6.31 31.67
CA GLU A 332 11.51 5.64 32.92
C GLU A 332 12.07 6.62 33.94
N ASN A 333 12.90 7.59 33.50
CA ASN A 333 13.48 8.60 34.38
C ASN A 333 12.48 9.67 34.86
N THR A 334 11.42 9.95 34.11
CA THR A 334 10.49 11.05 34.42
C THR A 334 9.16 10.61 35.00
N GLY A 335 8.81 9.31 34.89
CA GLY A 335 7.52 8.77 35.30
C GLY A 335 6.31 9.33 34.53
N LYS A 336 6.54 10.13 33.47
CA LYS A 336 5.46 10.75 32.70
C LYS A 336 4.86 9.72 31.74
N THR A 337 3.57 9.48 31.86
CA THR A 337 2.82 8.60 30.95
C THR A 337 2.58 9.31 29.60
N PRO A 338 2.85 8.65 28.47
CA PRO A 338 2.39 9.09 27.15
C PRO A 338 0.87 9.34 27.10
N ALA A 339 0.43 10.17 26.17
CA ALA A 339 -0.99 10.30 25.77
C ALA A 339 -2.04 10.65 26.85
N LYS A 340 -1.68 11.19 28.03
CA LYS A 340 -2.65 11.51 29.10
C LYS A 340 -3.85 12.37 28.67
N LYS A 341 -3.67 13.29 27.71
CA LYS A 341 -4.76 14.12 27.18
C LYS A 341 -5.70 13.36 26.24
N LEU A 342 -5.19 12.36 25.52
CA LEU A 342 -6.03 11.51 24.67
C LEU A 342 -7.03 10.72 25.51
N ARG A 343 -6.61 10.29 26.72
CA ARG A 343 -7.44 9.52 27.65
C ARG A 343 -8.71 10.21 28.12
N SER A 344 -8.79 11.54 28.04
CA SER A 344 -10.06 12.25 28.33
C SER A 344 -11.11 12.08 27.23
N TYR A 345 -10.77 11.40 26.12
CA TYR A 345 -11.64 11.13 24.99
C TYR A 345 -11.87 9.63 24.78
N ASP A 346 -11.47 8.76 25.71
CA ASP A 346 -11.57 7.30 25.55
C ASP A 346 -12.98 6.86 25.17
N ASP A 347 -14.03 7.34 25.85
CA ASP A 347 -15.42 7.01 25.52
C ASP A 347 -15.78 7.34 24.06
N TYR A 348 -15.39 8.52 23.60
CA TYR A 348 -15.62 8.95 22.21
C TYR A 348 -14.83 8.08 21.22
N LEU A 349 -13.58 7.77 21.52
CA LEU A 349 -12.73 6.96 20.64
C LEU A 349 -13.24 5.51 20.58
N ILE A 350 -13.60 4.90 21.71
CA ILE A 350 -14.14 3.54 21.81
C ILE A 350 -15.46 3.45 21.03
N GLN A 351 -16.37 4.41 21.24
CA GLN A 351 -17.67 4.43 20.54
C GLN A 351 -17.51 4.49 19.02
N ASN A 352 -16.41 5.07 18.53
CA ASN A 352 -16.12 5.26 17.11
C ASN A 352 -14.95 4.39 16.64
N ALA A 353 -14.57 3.33 17.37
CA ALA A 353 -13.42 2.49 17.06
C ALA A 353 -13.67 1.53 15.89
N GLY A 354 -14.93 1.13 15.69
CA GLY A 354 -15.30 0.09 14.73
C GLY A 354 -15.18 0.51 13.27
N VAL A 355 -14.88 -0.47 12.43
CA VAL A 355 -15.01 -0.39 10.97
C VAL A 355 -16.18 -1.28 10.54
N GLY A 356 -16.93 -0.84 9.52
CA GLY A 356 -18.03 -1.61 8.97
C GLY A 356 -17.59 -2.89 8.27
N LYS A 357 -18.55 -3.57 7.62
CA LYS A 357 -18.28 -4.83 6.94
C LYS A 357 -17.29 -4.64 5.78
N ILE A 358 -16.22 -5.44 5.79
CA ILE A 358 -15.29 -5.59 4.68
C ILE A 358 -15.86 -6.67 3.75
N ASN A 359 -15.95 -6.39 2.46
CA ASN A 359 -16.48 -7.32 1.46
C ASN A 359 -15.40 -7.69 0.44
N ALA A 360 -15.50 -8.89 -0.14
CA ALA A 360 -14.63 -9.32 -1.22
C ALA A 360 -14.77 -8.40 -2.44
N ARG A 361 -13.66 -8.15 -3.13
CA ARG A 361 -13.68 -7.53 -4.46
C ARG A 361 -13.79 -8.68 -5.46
N SER A 362 -14.87 -8.68 -6.24
CA SER A 362 -15.04 -9.69 -7.28
C SER A 362 -14.04 -9.44 -8.41
N ILE A 363 -12.85 -10.05 -8.32
CA ILE A 363 -11.88 -10.05 -9.42
C ILE A 363 -12.47 -10.83 -10.60
N VAL A 364 -13.04 -11.99 -10.32
CA VAL A 364 -13.39 -13.01 -11.32
C VAL A 364 -14.85 -12.87 -11.73
N LYS A 365 -15.31 -11.65 -12.02
CA LYS A 365 -16.61 -11.49 -12.69
C LYS A 365 -16.44 -11.72 -14.18
N LEU A 366 -16.34 -12.99 -14.57
CA LEU A 366 -16.21 -13.40 -15.98
C LEU A 366 -17.48 -13.09 -16.80
N ALA A 367 -18.63 -13.07 -16.13
CA ALA A 367 -19.93 -12.67 -16.68
C ALA A 367 -20.87 -12.23 -15.55
N ASP A 368 -21.98 -11.56 -15.91
CA ASP A 368 -23.06 -11.24 -14.96
C ASP A 368 -23.87 -12.49 -14.58
N GLU A 369 -24.11 -13.38 -15.55
CA GLU A 369 -24.86 -14.61 -15.38
C GLU A 369 -23.97 -15.78 -14.91
N VAL A 370 -24.41 -16.49 -13.88
CA VAL A 370 -23.65 -17.60 -13.27
C VAL A 370 -23.31 -18.69 -14.28
N ALA A 371 -24.26 -19.07 -15.13
CA ALA A 371 -24.06 -20.10 -16.15
C ALA A 371 -22.97 -19.72 -17.17
N GLU A 372 -22.95 -18.45 -17.59
CA GLU A 372 -21.92 -17.95 -18.49
C GLU A 372 -20.55 -17.88 -17.79
N ALA A 373 -20.52 -17.43 -16.53
CA ALA A 373 -19.30 -17.37 -15.73
C ALA A 373 -18.68 -18.77 -15.55
N MET A 374 -19.50 -19.79 -15.25
CA MET A 374 -19.05 -21.19 -15.16
C MET A 374 -18.51 -21.71 -16.50
N SER A 375 -19.17 -21.38 -17.61
CA SER A 375 -18.69 -21.78 -18.95
C SER A 375 -17.33 -21.16 -19.27
N LYS A 376 -17.15 -19.86 -19.00
CA LYS A 376 -15.87 -19.17 -19.16
C LYS A 376 -14.79 -19.73 -18.24
N MET A 377 -15.13 -20.04 -16.99
CA MET A 377 -14.20 -20.64 -16.04
C MET A 377 -13.73 -22.03 -16.51
N LYS A 378 -14.64 -22.88 -16.98
CA LYS A 378 -14.28 -24.18 -17.57
C LYS A 378 -13.32 -24.00 -18.76
N ARG A 379 -13.66 -23.10 -19.68
CA ARG A 379 -12.82 -22.80 -20.85
C ARG A 379 -11.45 -22.26 -20.44
N MET A 380 -11.37 -21.46 -19.38
CA MET A 380 -10.12 -20.94 -18.85
C MET A 380 -9.22 -22.07 -18.37
N PHE A 381 -9.75 -23.04 -17.61
CA PHE A 381 -9.00 -24.23 -17.19
C PHE A 381 -8.53 -25.07 -18.37
N GLU A 382 -9.37 -25.29 -19.38
CA GLU A 382 -9.01 -26.02 -20.61
C GLU A 382 -7.87 -25.33 -21.36
N ILE A 383 -7.95 -24.00 -21.54
CA ILE A 383 -6.90 -23.20 -22.18
C ILE A 383 -5.62 -23.26 -21.34
N ASN A 384 -5.71 -23.04 -20.03
CA ASN A 384 -4.55 -23.09 -19.15
C ASN A 384 -3.86 -24.47 -19.25
N GLY A 385 -4.62 -25.57 -19.16
CA GLY A 385 -4.08 -26.92 -19.32
C GLY A 385 -3.42 -27.21 -20.67
N ALA A 386 -3.76 -26.46 -21.72
CA ALA A 386 -3.12 -26.56 -23.04
C ALA A 386 -1.90 -25.63 -23.21
N LEU A 387 -1.74 -24.64 -22.33
CA LEU A 387 -0.59 -23.72 -22.32
C LEU A 387 0.66 -24.41 -21.73
N PRO A 388 1.86 -23.90 -22.05
CA PRO A 388 3.12 -24.56 -21.68
C PRO A 388 3.48 -24.51 -20.18
N GLN A 389 2.78 -23.72 -19.36
CA GLN A 389 3.04 -23.59 -17.91
C GLN A 389 4.46 -23.11 -17.56
N VAL A 390 5.05 -22.25 -18.41
CA VAL A 390 6.41 -21.71 -18.23
C VAL A 390 6.40 -20.31 -17.59
N ASP A 391 5.27 -19.61 -17.65
CA ASP A 391 5.09 -18.24 -17.12
C ASP A 391 6.16 -17.24 -17.61
N CYS A 392 6.50 -17.34 -18.89
CA CYS A 392 7.59 -16.55 -19.48
C CYS A 392 7.29 -15.06 -19.71
N GLY A 393 6.03 -14.62 -19.57
CA GLY A 393 5.63 -13.24 -19.77
C GLY A 393 5.56 -12.74 -21.22
N ILE A 394 5.97 -13.54 -22.22
CA ILE A 394 6.15 -13.09 -23.62
C ILE A 394 4.84 -12.67 -24.30
N CYS A 395 3.71 -13.24 -23.89
CA CYS A 395 2.39 -12.88 -24.40
C CYS A 395 1.86 -11.54 -23.86
N GLY A 396 2.58 -10.90 -22.94
CA GLY A 396 2.15 -9.66 -22.27
C GLY A 396 1.29 -9.90 -21.03
N ALA A 397 1.16 -11.14 -20.56
CA ALA A 397 0.53 -11.50 -19.29
C ALA A 397 1.55 -12.17 -18.35
N PRO A 398 1.47 -11.96 -17.02
CA PRO A 398 2.47 -12.43 -16.05
C PRO A 398 2.56 -13.96 -15.93
N SER A 399 1.47 -14.67 -16.19
CA SER A 399 1.37 -16.13 -16.04
C SER A 399 0.52 -16.76 -17.15
N CYS A 400 0.63 -18.08 -17.34
CA CYS A 400 -0.21 -18.83 -18.27
C CYS A 400 -1.68 -18.78 -17.83
N GLN A 401 -1.94 -18.78 -16.52
CA GLN A 401 -3.28 -18.65 -15.96
C GLN A 401 -3.89 -17.28 -16.27
N SER A 402 -3.18 -16.19 -16.00
CA SER A 402 -3.64 -14.83 -16.32
C SER A 402 -3.84 -14.58 -17.82
N PHE A 403 -3.02 -15.22 -18.66
CA PHE A 403 -3.20 -15.21 -20.11
C PHE A 403 -4.47 -15.97 -20.54
N ALA A 404 -4.73 -17.15 -19.95
CA ALA A 404 -5.96 -17.90 -20.20
C ALA A 404 -7.20 -17.09 -19.81
N GLU A 405 -7.12 -16.35 -18.69
CA GLU A 405 -8.16 -15.41 -18.26
C GLU A 405 -8.39 -14.31 -19.31
N ASP A 406 -7.32 -13.68 -19.81
CA ASP A 406 -7.44 -12.64 -20.83
C ASP A 406 -8.12 -13.16 -22.10
N ILE A 407 -7.85 -14.40 -22.51
CA ILE A 407 -8.48 -15.03 -23.69
C ILE A 407 -9.98 -15.23 -23.46
N VAL A 408 -10.41 -15.76 -22.31
CA VAL A 408 -11.86 -15.95 -22.05
C VAL A 408 -12.61 -14.63 -21.84
N ARG A 409 -11.89 -13.57 -21.47
CA ARG A 409 -12.38 -12.19 -21.43
C ARG A 409 -12.34 -11.49 -22.81
N ASN A 410 -11.92 -12.17 -23.88
CA ASN A 410 -11.72 -11.63 -25.22
C ASN A 410 -10.74 -10.42 -25.27
N LYS A 411 -9.78 -10.38 -24.36
CA LYS A 411 -8.72 -9.35 -24.30
C LYS A 411 -7.43 -9.80 -24.98
N ALA A 412 -7.30 -11.10 -25.22
CA ALA A 412 -6.15 -11.73 -25.87
C ALA A 412 -6.58 -12.87 -26.82
N ASP A 413 -5.69 -13.25 -27.73
CA ASP A 413 -5.82 -14.39 -28.64
C ASP A 413 -4.73 -15.42 -28.34
N ILE A 414 -5.07 -16.71 -28.42
CA ILE A 414 -4.16 -17.83 -28.13
C ILE A 414 -2.86 -17.77 -28.97
N VAL A 415 -2.91 -17.17 -30.17
CA VAL A 415 -1.72 -17.02 -31.04
C VAL A 415 -0.67 -16.05 -30.47
N GLN A 416 -1.00 -15.29 -29.43
CA GLN A 416 -0.05 -14.45 -28.68
C GLN A 416 0.89 -15.26 -27.78
N CYS A 417 0.55 -16.52 -27.44
CA CYS A 417 1.50 -17.41 -26.79
C CYS A 417 2.58 -17.82 -27.78
N ILE A 418 3.84 -17.48 -27.49
CA ILE A 418 4.97 -17.78 -28.39
C ILE A 418 5.12 -19.28 -28.68
N PHE A 419 4.82 -20.14 -27.71
CA PHE A 419 4.88 -21.60 -27.91
C PHE A 419 3.79 -22.08 -28.86
N VAL A 420 2.54 -21.63 -28.66
CA VAL A 420 1.43 -21.93 -29.58
C VAL A 420 1.73 -21.39 -30.96
N GLN A 421 2.22 -20.15 -31.05
CA GLN A 421 2.63 -19.52 -32.30
C GLN A 421 3.65 -20.37 -33.06
N LYS A 422 4.69 -20.88 -32.39
CA LYS A 422 5.69 -21.75 -33.04
C LYS A 422 5.14 -23.09 -33.49
N ILE A 423 4.23 -23.69 -32.73
CA ILE A 423 3.53 -24.92 -33.15
C ILE A 423 2.66 -24.64 -34.39
N LEU A 424 1.96 -23.50 -34.43
CA LEU A 424 1.15 -23.12 -35.57
C LEU A 424 1.99 -22.80 -36.82
N GLU A 425 3.15 -22.16 -36.67
CA GLU A 425 4.11 -21.93 -37.77
C GLU A 425 4.62 -23.26 -38.34
N GLN A 426 5.03 -24.19 -37.47
CA GLN A 426 5.51 -25.53 -37.88
C GLN A 426 4.46 -26.32 -38.65
N ASN A 427 3.18 -26.12 -38.32
CA ASN A 427 2.05 -26.76 -38.98
C ASN A 427 1.47 -25.92 -40.14
N GLU A 428 2.17 -24.88 -40.60
CA GLU A 428 1.77 -23.99 -41.70
C GLU A 428 0.40 -23.32 -41.50
N LYS A 429 -0.07 -23.18 -40.26
CA LYS A 429 -1.35 -22.54 -39.90
C LYS A 429 -1.25 -21.02 -39.75
N ILE A 430 -0.04 -20.50 -39.53
CA ILE A 430 0.27 -19.07 -39.47
C ILE A 430 1.62 -18.84 -40.17
N ASP A 431 1.72 -17.75 -40.92
CA ASP A 431 3.00 -17.36 -41.54
C ASP A 431 3.86 -16.51 -40.59
N SER A 432 5.16 -16.45 -40.89
CA SER A 432 6.14 -15.72 -40.08
C SER A 432 5.89 -14.21 -40.02
N LYS A 433 5.26 -13.61 -41.04
CA LYS A 433 4.93 -12.17 -41.01
C LYS A 433 3.84 -11.91 -39.99
N LYS A 434 2.81 -12.75 -39.97
CA LYS A 434 1.71 -12.65 -39.02
C LYS A 434 2.18 -12.85 -37.58
N SER A 435 3.08 -13.80 -37.33
CA SER A 435 3.71 -13.99 -36.03
C SER A 435 4.45 -12.73 -35.53
N VAL A 436 5.18 -12.05 -36.42
CA VAL A 436 5.85 -10.79 -36.09
C VAL A 436 4.84 -9.68 -35.77
N GLU A 437 3.74 -9.58 -36.53
CA GLU A 437 2.65 -8.63 -36.22
C GLU A 437 2.03 -8.87 -34.85
N VAL A 438 1.81 -10.13 -34.48
CA VAL A 438 1.30 -10.50 -33.16
C VAL A 438 2.25 -10.02 -32.07
N MET A 439 3.56 -10.27 -32.22
CA MET A 439 4.55 -9.81 -31.25
C MET A 439 4.65 -8.28 -31.16
N LYS A 440 4.49 -7.57 -32.29
CA LYS A 440 4.42 -6.10 -32.33
C LYS A 440 3.20 -5.56 -31.58
N SER A 441 2.05 -6.23 -31.69
CA SER A 441 0.83 -5.81 -30.95
C SER A 441 0.98 -5.89 -29.42
N ILE A 442 1.94 -6.70 -28.93
CA ILE A 442 2.23 -6.84 -27.51
C ILE A 442 3.34 -5.87 -27.10
N TRP A 443 4.47 -5.91 -27.80
CA TRP A 443 5.71 -5.25 -27.37
C TRP A 443 5.99 -3.92 -28.07
N GLY A 444 5.12 -3.52 -28.99
CA GLY A 444 5.26 -2.32 -29.81
C GLY A 444 6.25 -2.54 -30.97
N ASP A 445 6.13 -1.71 -32.00
CA ASP A 445 6.96 -1.81 -33.21
C ASP A 445 8.46 -1.62 -32.94
N LYS A 446 8.81 -0.68 -32.04
CA LYS A 446 10.20 -0.25 -31.81
C LYS A 446 11.12 -1.38 -31.33
N LYS A 447 10.58 -2.38 -30.63
CA LYS A 447 11.36 -3.49 -30.07
C LYS A 447 11.68 -4.59 -31.08
N LEU A 448 10.99 -4.61 -32.22
CA LEU A 448 11.09 -5.65 -33.24
C LEU A 448 11.54 -5.10 -34.59
N ASP A 449 11.97 -3.83 -34.64
CA ASP A 449 12.57 -3.23 -35.83
C ASP A 449 14.00 -3.75 -36.04
N LYS A 450 14.22 -4.38 -37.19
CA LYS A 450 15.43 -5.16 -37.52
C LYS A 450 16.67 -4.32 -37.82
N ASN A 451 16.53 -3.02 -38.05
CA ASN A 451 17.66 -2.18 -38.41
C ASN A 451 18.62 -1.93 -37.23
N SER A 452 18.15 -1.93 -35.97
CA SER A 452 19.03 -1.80 -34.80
C SER A 452 19.76 -3.10 -34.44
N LEU A 453 19.07 -4.25 -34.50
CA LEU A 453 19.67 -5.57 -34.22
C LEU A 453 20.83 -5.90 -35.17
N ARG A 454 20.76 -5.43 -36.42
CA ARG A 454 21.77 -5.69 -37.46
C ARG A 454 23.09 -4.95 -37.28
N GLU A 455 23.12 -3.85 -36.53
CA GLU A 455 24.38 -3.15 -36.26
C GLU A 455 25.08 -3.70 -35.01
N GLU A 456 24.32 -4.08 -33.98
CA GLU A 456 24.85 -4.61 -32.72
C GLU A 456 25.29 -6.08 -32.82
N LEU A 457 24.69 -6.87 -33.70
CA LEU A 457 25.06 -8.28 -33.90
C LEU A 457 26.16 -8.50 -34.95
N LYS A 458 26.69 -7.43 -35.57
CA LYS A 458 27.78 -7.54 -36.59
C LYS A 458 29.07 -8.16 -36.06
N ASP A 459 29.30 -8.10 -34.74
CA ASP A 459 30.48 -8.68 -34.10
C ASP A 459 30.20 -10.04 -33.43
N ILE A 460 28.93 -10.48 -33.43
CA ILE A 460 28.46 -11.77 -32.87
C ILE A 460 28.09 -12.77 -33.99
N ILE A 461 27.74 -12.27 -35.18
CA ILE A 461 27.47 -13.02 -36.43
C ILE A 461 28.66 -12.85 -37.37
#